data_AF-A0A452SJG2-F1
#
_entry.id   AF-A0A452SJG2-F1
#
_cell.length_a   1.000
_cell.length_b   1.000
_cell.length_c   1.000
_cell.angle_alpha   90.00
_cell.angle_beta   90.00
_cell.angle_gamma   90.00
#
_symmetry.space_group_name_H-M   'P 1'
#
loop_
_entity.id
_entity.type
_entity.pdbx_description
1 polymer ?
#
loop_
_entity_poly.entity_id
_entity_poly.type
_entity_poly.pdbx_seq_one_letter_code
_entity_poly.pdbx_strand_id
1 'polypeptide(L)'
;MAVLEIQANGDTRVTEEAITRARHSLSDPNMREFILSCLARDPSHRPSAHNLLFHRVLFEVHSLKLLAAHCFIQHQYLMPENVVEEKTKAVDLHAVLAEIPRPPRPPLQWRYSEVSCLELDKFLEDVRNGIYPLMNFAAARPLGLPRVLAPPPEEAQKAKTPTPEPFDSETRKVVQMQCNLERSEDKARWHLTLLLVLEDRLHRQLTYDLLPTDSAQDLATELVYYGFVHEDDRTKLAAFLESTFLKYLGAQP
;
A
#
# COMPACT_ATOMS: atom_id res chain seq x y z
N MET A 1 8.65 13.66 4.33
CA MET A 1 9.43 12.71 3.49
C MET A 1 10.90 13.03 3.70
N ALA A 2 11.68 12.14 4.33
CA ALA A 2 13.12 12.33 4.42
C ALA A 2 13.76 11.90 3.10
N VAL A 3 14.48 12.82 2.45
CA VAL A 3 15.29 12.52 1.28
C VAL A 3 16.69 12.16 1.77
N LEU A 4 17.02 10.88 1.70
CA LEU A 4 18.41 10.44 1.71
C LEU A 4 18.83 10.32 0.24
N GLU A 5 19.80 11.12 -0.18
CA GLU A 5 20.44 10.96 -1.49
C GLU A 5 21.05 9.55 -1.54
N ILE A 6 20.50 8.68 -2.38
CA ILE A 6 21.04 7.34 -2.60
C ILE A 6 22.40 7.53 -3.27
N GLN A 7 23.48 7.30 -2.52
CA GLN A 7 24.83 7.35 -3.07
C GLN A 7 24.98 6.23 -4.11
N ALA A 8 25.44 6.58 -5.31
CA ALA A 8 25.73 5.61 -6.36
C ALA A 8 26.84 4.65 -5.93
N ASN A 9 26.72 3.39 -6.33
CA ASN A 9 27.62 2.28 -5.98
C ASN A 9 29.10 2.68 -5.99
N GLY A 10 29.76 2.58 -4.83
CA GLY A 10 31.22 2.68 -4.73
C GLY A 10 31.75 3.04 -3.34
N ASP A 11 31.03 3.85 -2.58
CA ASP A 11 31.39 4.25 -1.21
C ASP A 11 30.23 3.91 -0.25
N THR A 12 30.40 2.87 0.57
CA THR A 12 29.35 2.35 1.48
C THR A 12 29.33 3.05 2.85
N ARG A 13 30.00 4.20 3.00
CA ARG A 13 30.16 4.87 4.29
C ARG A 13 29.19 6.03 4.43
N VAL A 14 28.18 5.84 5.27
CA VAL A 14 27.27 6.91 5.69
C VAL A 14 28.05 7.94 6.51
N THR A 15 28.12 9.19 6.04
CA THR A 15 28.83 10.27 6.74
C THR A 15 27.95 10.95 7.78
N GLU A 16 28.56 11.59 8.78
CA GLU A 16 27.83 12.33 9.82
C GLU A 16 27.04 13.52 9.24
N GLU A 17 27.57 14.12 8.18
CA GLU A 17 26.92 15.21 7.45
C GLU A 17 25.66 14.71 6.72
N ALA A 18 25.68 13.47 6.21
CA ALA A 18 24.49 12.87 5.59
C ALA A 18 23.40 12.60 6.63
N ILE A 19 23.76 12.10 7.82
CA ILE A 19 22.84 11.87 8.94
C ILE A 19 22.23 13.20 9.42
N THR A 20 23.05 14.25 9.57
CA THR A 20 22.57 15.57 10.00
C THR A 20 21.66 16.22 8.97
N ARG A 21 21.95 16.11 7.66
CA ARG A 21 21.02 16.57 6.60
C ARG A 21 19.70 15.81 6.64
N ALA A 22 19.72 14.49 6.78
CA ALA A 22 18.52 13.66 6.90
C ALA A 22 17.69 14.01 8.14
N ARG A 23 18.34 14.33 9.27
CA ARG A 23 17.65 14.82 10.47
C ARG A 23 16.83 16.08 10.19
N HIS A 24 17.40 17.03 9.43
CA HIS A 24 16.73 18.30 9.12
C HIS A 24 15.62 18.14 8.06
N SER A 25 15.66 17.09 7.23
CA SER A 25 14.62 16.80 6.24
C SER A 25 13.39 16.08 6.81
N LEU A 26 13.49 15.50 8.01
CA LEU A 26 12.36 14.88 8.71
C LEU A 26 11.41 15.96 9.26
N SER A 27 10.24 16.12 8.63
CA SER A 27 9.23 17.11 9.03
C SER A 27 8.49 16.76 10.31
N ASP A 28 8.17 15.48 10.53
CA ASP A 28 7.43 15.03 11.72
C ASP A 28 8.35 14.89 12.95
N PRO A 29 8.05 15.56 14.08
CA PRO A 29 8.88 15.49 15.28
C PRO A 29 8.98 14.08 15.90
N ASN A 30 7.90 13.28 15.85
CA ASN A 30 7.90 11.94 16.44
C ASN A 30 8.74 10.97 15.59
N MET A 31 8.60 11.02 14.27
CA MET A 31 9.41 10.25 13.33
C MET A 31 10.88 10.64 13.42
N ARG A 32 11.17 11.94 13.60
CA ARG A 32 12.53 12.42 13.83
C ARG A 32 13.13 11.82 15.10
N GLU A 33 12.39 11.84 16.20
CA GLU A 33 12.86 11.25 17.46
C GLU A 33 13.08 9.74 17.33
N PHE A 34 12.11 9.01 16.77
CA PHE A 34 12.20 7.57 16.52
C PHE A 34 13.47 7.16 15.79
N ILE A 35 13.73 7.80 14.63
CA ILE A 35 14.86 7.46 13.77
C ILE A 35 16.19 7.83 14.46
N LEU A 36 16.26 8.99 15.12
CA LEU A 36 17.47 9.41 15.83
C LEU A 36 17.80 8.52 17.03
N SER A 37 16.78 8.05 17.75
CA SER A 37 16.94 7.10 18.86
C SER A 37 17.56 5.78 18.39
N CYS A 38 17.22 5.31 17.18
CA CYS A 38 17.85 4.15 16.55
C CYS A 38 19.31 4.41 16.11
N LEU A 39 19.64 5.66 15.77
CA LEU A 39 20.96 6.07 15.27
C LEU A 39 21.91 6.54 16.38
N ALA A 40 21.57 6.36 17.65
CA ALA A 40 22.45 6.75 18.76
C ALA A 40 23.86 6.16 18.60
N ARG A 41 24.90 6.99 18.76
CA ARG A 41 26.30 6.56 18.58
C ARG A 41 26.68 5.44 19.55
N ASP A 42 26.21 5.54 20.78
CA ASP A 42 26.37 4.52 21.80
C ASP A 42 25.28 3.44 21.64
N PRO A 43 25.65 2.16 21.40
CA PRO A 43 24.70 1.07 21.27
C PRO A 43 23.82 0.86 22.51
N SER A 44 24.31 1.18 23.71
CA SER A 44 23.55 0.98 24.96
C SER A 44 22.37 1.94 25.11
N HIS A 45 22.42 3.08 24.41
CA HIS A 45 21.34 4.07 24.38
C HIS A 45 20.29 3.79 23.31
N ARG A 46 20.53 2.82 22.42
CA ARG A 46 19.55 2.46 21.38
C ARG A 46 18.39 1.68 22.02
N PRO A 47 17.14 2.03 21.72
CA PRO A 47 15.98 1.30 22.23
C PRO A 47 15.94 -0.13 21.67
N SER A 48 15.43 -1.07 22.46
CA SER A 48 15.14 -2.43 21.99
C SER A 48 14.02 -2.43 20.95
N ALA A 49 13.91 -3.50 20.16
CA ALA A 49 12.80 -3.70 19.23
C ALA A 49 11.43 -3.60 19.94
N HIS A 50 11.33 -4.17 21.14
CA HIS A 50 10.14 -4.05 21.97
C HIS A 50 9.81 -2.58 22.29
N ASN A 51 10.79 -1.79 22.73
CA ASN A 51 10.58 -0.38 23.06
C ASN A 51 10.20 0.45 21.82
N LEU A 52 10.78 0.13 20.66
CA LEU A 52 10.44 0.79 19.39
C LEU A 52 8.99 0.54 18.99
N LEU A 53 8.45 -0.67 19.20
CA LEU A 53 7.05 -0.99 18.91
C LEU A 53 6.06 -0.15 19.72
N PHE A 54 6.45 0.33 20.91
CA PHE A 54 5.63 1.21 21.76
C PHE A 54 5.95 2.70 21.57
N HIS A 55 6.84 3.04 20.64
CA HIS A 55 7.13 4.42 20.32
C HIS A 55 5.91 5.07 19.64
N ARG A 56 5.61 6.34 19.96
CA ARG A 56 4.41 7.07 19.50
C ARG A 56 4.17 7.08 17.99
N VAL A 57 5.22 6.91 17.19
CA VAL A 57 5.14 6.86 15.72
C VAL A 57 4.62 5.52 15.19
N LEU A 58 4.83 4.43 15.93
CA LEU A 58 4.37 3.08 15.58
C LEU A 58 3.16 2.67 16.42
N PHE A 59 3.15 3.10 17.68
CA PHE A 59 2.10 2.81 18.64
C PHE A 59 1.07 3.93 18.64
N GLU A 60 0.16 3.86 17.67
CA GLU A 60 -1.03 4.70 17.69
C GLU A 60 -2.02 4.18 18.72
N VAL A 61 -2.22 4.94 19.79
CA VAL A 61 -3.33 4.73 20.71
C VAL A 61 -4.53 5.50 20.17
N HIS A 62 -5.55 4.78 19.70
CA HIS A 62 -6.80 5.40 19.28
C HIS A 62 -7.38 6.23 20.42
N SER A 63 -7.86 7.44 20.10
CA SER A 63 -8.49 8.30 21.11
C SER A 63 -9.66 7.57 21.78
N LEU A 64 -9.88 7.82 23.08
CA LEU A 64 -11.03 7.29 23.81
C LEU A 64 -12.35 7.61 23.08
N LYS A 65 -12.44 8.80 22.49
CA LYS A 65 -13.57 9.24 21.66
C LYS A 65 -13.82 8.31 20.48
N LEU A 66 -12.77 7.94 19.74
CA LEU A 66 -12.87 7.03 18.60
C LEU A 66 -13.22 5.61 19.04
N LEU A 67 -12.57 5.11 20.10
CA LEU A 67 -12.87 3.81 20.70
C LEU A 67 -14.34 3.72 21.16
N ALA A 68 -14.84 4.77 21.82
CA ALA A 68 -16.22 4.85 22.27
C ALA A 68 -17.20 4.90 21.09
N ALA A 69 -16.89 5.61 20.02
CA ALA A 69 -17.73 5.64 18.81
C ALA A 69 -17.84 4.27 18.15
N HIS A 70 -16.74 3.54 17.99
CA HIS A 70 -16.75 2.17 17.48
C HIS A 70 -17.57 1.23 18.37
N CYS A 71 -17.39 1.31 19.69
CA CYS A 71 -18.18 0.54 20.64
C CYS A 71 -19.68 0.87 20.54
N PHE A 72 -20.02 2.16 20.43
CA PHE A 72 -21.40 2.62 20.28
C PHE A 72 -22.06 2.09 19.01
N ILE A 73 -21.38 2.20 17.86
CA ILE A 73 -21.90 1.72 16.56
C ILE A 73 -22.07 0.19 16.58
N GLN A 74 -21.10 -0.54 17.13
CA GLN A 74 -21.15 -2.00 17.23
C GLN A 74 -22.35 -2.50 18.06
N HIS A 75 -22.76 -1.74 19.07
CA HIS A 75 -23.83 -2.10 19.99
C HIS A 75 -25.10 -1.26 19.79
N GLN A 76 -25.24 -0.57 18.66
CA GLN A 76 -26.36 0.36 18.43
C GLN A 76 -27.72 -0.33 18.54
N TYR A 77 -27.82 -1.61 18.14
CA TYR A 77 -29.06 -2.41 18.24
C TYR A 77 -29.58 -2.62 19.67
N LEU A 78 -28.73 -2.40 20.70
CA LEU A 78 -29.13 -2.47 22.10
C LEU A 78 -29.73 -1.16 22.62
N MET A 79 -29.64 -0.08 21.84
CA MET A 79 -29.99 1.27 22.26
C MET A 79 -31.20 1.80 21.49
N PRO A 80 -32.06 2.64 22.10
CA PRO A 80 -33.14 3.33 21.38
C PRO A 80 -32.59 4.24 20.26
N GLU A 81 -33.27 4.34 19.12
CA GLU A 81 -32.82 5.19 17.99
C GLU A 81 -32.50 6.64 18.38
N ASN A 82 -33.27 7.22 19.30
CA ASN A 82 -33.16 8.65 19.66
C ASN A 82 -32.17 8.90 20.81
N VAL A 83 -31.45 7.89 21.29
CA VAL A 83 -30.59 7.99 22.48
C VAL A 83 -29.57 9.13 22.36
N VAL A 84 -29.00 9.33 21.17
CA VAL A 84 -27.99 10.38 20.92
C VAL A 84 -28.62 11.76 21.01
N GLU A 85 -29.76 11.94 20.36
CA GLU A 85 -30.47 13.21 20.32
C GLU A 85 -30.98 13.62 21.70
N GLU A 86 -31.56 12.68 22.46
CA GLU A 86 -32.03 12.92 23.82
C GLU A 86 -30.89 13.29 24.77
N LYS A 87 -29.77 12.56 24.71
CA LYS A 87 -28.63 12.83 25.57
C LYS A 87 -27.95 14.15 25.24
N THR A 88 -27.86 14.50 23.97
CA THR A 88 -27.26 15.78 23.54
C THR A 88 -28.10 16.97 23.98
N LYS A 89 -29.43 16.87 23.89
CA LYS A 89 -30.35 17.94 24.35
C LYS A 89 -30.35 18.11 25.87
N ALA A 90 -30.04 17.03 26.61
CA ALA A 90 -30.01 17.04 28.07
C ALA A 90 -28.68 17.51 28.67
N VAL A 91 -27.66 17.83 27.86
CA VAL A 91 -26.36 18.31 28.36
C VAL A 91 -26.49 19.75 28.89
N ASP A 92 -26.19 19.94 30.17
CA ASP A 92 -26.02 21.27 30.75
C ASP A 92 -24.67 21.87 30.31
N LEU A 93 -24.72 22.94 29.53
CA LEU A 93 -23.53 23.65 29.03
C LEU A 93 -22.69 24.27 30.14
N HIS A 94 -23.29 24.56 31.30
CA HIS A 94 -22.58 25.12 32.45
C HIS A 94 -22.03 24.07 33.41
N ALA A 95 -22.36 22.79 33.21
CA ALA A 95 -21.80 21.71 33.98
C ALA A 95 -20.28 21.64 33.79
N VAL A 96 -19.58 21.32 34.87
CA VAL A 96 -18.13 21.11 34.87
C VAL A 96 -17.85 19.77 34.18
N LEU A 97 -17.16 19.83 33.03
CA LEU A 97 -16.73 18.66 32.28
C LEU A 97 -15.49 18.02 32.93
N ALA A 98 -14.53 18.85 33.36
CA ALA A 98 -13.29 18.39 33.97
C ALA A 98 -12.78 19.40 35.00
N GLU A 99 -12.17 18.89 36.07
CA GLU A 99 -11.54 19.68 37.12
C GLU A 99 -10.16 19.13 37.46
N ILE A 100 -9.17 20.03 37.58
CA ILE A 100 -7.84 19.72 38.11
C ILE A 100 -7.66 20.46 39.45
N PRO A 101 -7.61 19.72 40.58
CA PRO A 101 -7.30 20.30 41.89
C PRO A 101 -5.88 20.88 41.92
N ARG A 102 -5.71 22.11 42.44
CA ARG A 102 -4.39 22.76 42.54
C ARG A 102 -4.16 23.54 43.84
N PRO A 103 -4.03 22.91 45.02
CA PRO A 103 -3.75 23.62 46.26
C PRO A 103 -2.39 24.35 46.19
N PRO A 104 -2.26 25.63 46.66
CA PRO A 104 -3.25 26.46 47.35
C PRO A 104 -4.11 27.35 46.43
N ARG A 105 -4.05 27.15 45.11
CA ARG A 105 -4.81 27.91 44.10
C ARG A 105 -6.22 27.33 43.94
N PRO A 106 -7.18 28.11 43.41
CA PRO A 106 -8.46 27.56 43.00
C PRO A 106 -8.27 26.46 41.94
N PRO A 107 -9.18 25.45 41.92
CA PRO A 107 -9.14 24.39 40.93
C PRO A 107 -9.29 24.94 39.52
N LEU A 108 -8.61 24.31 38.57
CA LEU A 108 -8.79 24.63 37.15
C LEU A 108 -9.96 23.82 36.63
N GLN A 109 -11.05 24.48 36.24
CA GLN A 109 -12.26 23.85 35.74
C GLN A 109 -12.45 24.17 34.25
N TRP A 110 -13.01 23.20 33.53
CA TRP A 110 -13.53 23.38 32.18
C TRP A 110 -15.00 23.00 32.16
N ARG A 111 -15.84 23.89 31.64
CA ARG A 111 -17.28 23.65 31.41
C ARG A 111 -17.54 23.17 30.01
N TYR A 112 -18.68 22.52 29.79
CA TYR A 112 -19.11 22.10 28.45
C TYR A 112 -19.18 23.28 27.46
N SER A 113 -19.55 24.48 27.91
CA SER A 113 -19.57 25.71 27.09
C SER A 113 -18.19 26.20 26.64
N GLU A 114 -17.13 25.78 27.32
CA GLU A 114 -15.75 26.23 27.08
C GLU A 114 -14.99 25.27 26.16
N VAL A 115 -15.60 24.15 25.79
CA VAL A 115 -15.04 23.15 24.88
C VAL A 115 -15.81 23.19 23.57
N SER A 116 -15.11 23.05 22.45
CA SER A 116 -15.75 23.01 21.13
C SER A 116 -16.76 21.85 21.08
N CYS A 117 -17.99 22.19 20.68
CA CYS A 117 -19.03 21.19 20.49
C CYS A 117 -18.62 20.24 19.36
N LEU A 118 -18.64 18.95 19.64
CA LEU A 118 -18.46 17.92 18.64
C LEU A 118 -19.76 17.77 17.84
N GLU A 119 -19.67 17.86 16.51
CA GLU A 119 -20.73 17.36 15.61
C GLU A 119 -20.81 15.83 15.72
N LEU A 120 -21.47 15.34 16.77
CA LEU A 120 -21.47 13.93 17.17
C LEU A 120 -22.08 13.05 16.07
N ASP A 121 -23.20 13.47 15.48
CA ASP A 121 -23.88 12.72 14.43
C ASP A 121 -22.98 12.51 13.21
N LYS A 122 -22.37 13.60 12.73
CA LYS A 122 -21.42 13.54 11.62
C LYS A 122 -20.21 12.68 11.96
N PHE A 123 -19.66 12.83 13.17
CA PHE A 123 -18.52 12.02 13.60
C PHE A 123 -18.86 10.52 13.65
N LEU A 124 -20.03 10.14 14.17
CA LEU A 124 -20.49 8.75 14.19
C LEU A 124 -20.71 8.20 12.78
N GLU A 125 -21.23 9.02 11.87
CA GLU A 125 -21.40 8.66 10.46
C GLU A 125 -20.05 8.48 9.75
N ASP A 126 -19.08 9.37 9.98
CA ASP A 126 -17.72 9.25 9.44
C ASP A 126 -17.01 7.98 9.96
N VAL A 127 -17.21 7.64 11.25
CA VAL A 127 -16.69 6.39 11.83
C VAL A 127 -17.36 5.16 11.21
N ARG A 128 -18.69 5.18 11.04
CA ARG A 128 -19.46 4.11 10.37
C ARG A 128 -18.99 3.90 8.92
N ASN A 129 -18.70 4.99 8.22
CA ASN A 129 -18.19 4.98 6.85
C ASN A 129 -16.70 4.63 6.75
N GLY A 130 -16.03 4.34 7.87
CA GLY A 130 -14.65 3.87 7.90
C GLY A 130 -13.61 4.96 7.67
N ILE A 131 -13.98 6.24 7.78
CA ILE A 131 -13.03 7.37 7.68
C ILE A 131 -12.03 7.34 8.86
N TYR A 132 -12.45 6.79 10.00
CA TYR A 132 -11.64 6.64 11.21
C TYR A 132 -11.51 5.17 11.63
N PRO A 133 -10.63 4.37 10.99
CA PRO A 133 -10.47 2.95 11.31
C PRO A 133 -9.66 2.72 12.61
N LEU A 134 -9.99 1.65 13.35
CA LEU A 134 -9.16 1.15 14.46
C LEU A 134 -8.03 0.26 13.92
N MET A 135 -6.94 0.88 13.49
CA MET A 135 -5.81 0.20 12.84
C MET A 135 -5.09 -0.86 13.73
N ASN A 136 -5.21 -0.77 15.06
CA ASN A 136 -4.54 -1.68 16.01
C ASN A 136 -5.44 -2.74 16.65
N PHE A 137 -6.76 -2.64 16.47
CA PHE A 137 -7.76 -3.56 17.04
C PHE A 137 -8.66 -4.14 15.96
N ALA A 138 -8.14 -4.35 14.75
CA ALA A 138 -8.85 -5.16 13.79
C ALA A 138 -9.13 -6.53 14.44
N ALA A 139 -10.38 -6.72 14.93
CA ALA A 139 -10.97 -8.03 15.01
C ALA A 139 -10.66 -8.64 13.66
N ALA A 140 -9.83 -9.68 13.67
CA ALA A 140 -9.31 -10.30 12.47
C ALA A 140 -10.47 -10.41 11.48
N ARG A 141 -10.46 -9.57 10.44
CA ARG A 141 -11.14 -9.97 9.22
C ARG A 141 -10.53 -11.34 8.95
N PRO A 142 -11.33 -12.42 8.79
CA PRO A 142 -10.75 -13.69 8.43
C PRO A 142 -10.13 -13.50 7.04
N LEU A 143 -8.87 -13.07 7.00
CA LEU A 143 -7.99 -13.34 5.90
C LEU A 143 -7.86 -14.85 5.94
N GLY A 144 -8.70 -15.52 5.15
CA GLY A 144 -8.63 -16.94 4.87
C GLY A 144 -7.38 -17.25 4.06
N LEU A 145 -6.22 -16.84 4.55
CA LEU A 145 -4.92 -17.26 4.04
C LEU A 145 -4.41 -18.31 5.02
N PRO A 146 -4.33 -19.60 4.62
CA PRO A 146 -3.64 -20.60 5.39
C PRO A 146 -2.20 -20.11 5.58
N ARG A 147 -1.78 -19.88 6.82
CA ARG A 147 -0.35 -19.78 7.13
C ARG A 147 0.24 -21.15 6.83
N VAL A 148 0.80 -21.32 5.63
CA VAL A 148 1.65 -22.46 5.30
C VAL A 148 2.85 -22.37 6.23
N LEU A 149 2.97 -23.34 7.13
CA LEU A 149 4.17 -23.56 7.95
C LEU A 149 5.37 -23.66 7.01
N ALA A 150 6.35 -22.78 7.19
CA ALA A 150 7.60 -22.85 6.44
C ALA A 150 8.27 -24.21 6.66
N PRO A 151 8.76 -24.89 5.61
CA PRO A 151 9.57 -26.09 5.77
C PRO A 151 10.92 -25.75 6.44
N PRO A 152 11.55 -26.72 7.12
CA PRO A 152 12.79 -26.52 7.87
C PRO A 152 13.95 -26.16 6.93
N PRO A 153 14.98 -25.44 7.45
CA PRO A 153 16.06 -24.93 6.62
C PRO A 153 17.01 -26.05 6.21
N GLU A 154 16.99 -26.43 4.93
CA GLU A 154 18.08 -27.19 4.31
C GLU A 154 19.22 -26.27 3.89
N GLU A 155 20.42 -26.83 4.02
CA GLU A 155 21.70 -26.15 4.10
C GLU A 155 22.16 -25.44 2.81
N ALA A 156 22.79 -24.28 3.02
CA ALA A 156 23.89 -23.70 2.25
C ALA A 156 23.87 -23.68 0.71
N GLN A 157 23.77 -22.44 0.21
CA GLN A 157 24.55 -21.85 -0.90
C GLN A 157 24.21 -22.24 -2.34
N LYS A 158 23.57 -21.31 -3.06
CA LYS A 158 24.21 -20.51 -4.13
C LYS A 158 23.24 -19.43 -4.60
N ALA A 159 23.82 -18.29 -5.00
CA ALA A 159 23.17 -17.04 -5.38
C ALA A 159 21.83 -17.24 -6.12
N LYS A 160 20.73 -16.76 -5.51
CA LYS A 160 19.44 -16.58 -6.18
C LYS A 160 19.22 -15.09 -6.39
N THR A 161 19.29 -14.71 -7.66
CA THR A 161 18.54 -13.63 -8.29
C THR A 161 17.15 -13.48 -7.66
N PRO A 162 16.59 -12.24 -7.58
CA PRO A 162 15.30 -12.01 -6.97
C PRO A 162 14.28 -12.89 -7.71
N THR A 163 13.73 -13.88 -7.01
CA THR A 163 12.64 -14.70 -7.53
C THR A 163 11.48 -13.74 -7.78
N PRO A 164 11.06 -13.50 -9.04
CA PRO A 164 9.86 -12.70 -9.28
C PRO A 164 8.70 -13.43 -8.60
N GLU A 165 7.89 -12.69 -7.86
CA GLU A 165 6.60 -13.18 -7.38
C GLU A 165 5.87 -13.82 -8.58
N PRO A 166 5.29 -15.02 -8.43
CA PRO A 166 4.59 -15.66 -9.54
C PRO A 166 3.47 -14.71 -9.99
N PHE A 167 3.53 -14.26 -11.24
CA PHE A 167 2.47 -13.46 -11.83
C PHE A 167 1.17 -14.24 -11.76
N ASP A 168 0.11 -13.60 -11.27
CA ASP A 168 -1.23 -14.19 -11.30
C ASP A 168 -1.56 -14.56 -12.74
N SER A 169 -1.85 -15.84 -12.98
CA SER A 169 -2.14 -16.34 -14.31
C SER A 169 -3.43 -15.69 -14.85
N GLU A 170 -3.40 -15.26 -16.11
CA GLU A 170 -4.60 -14.69 -16.74
C GLU A 170 -5.64 -15.80 -16.95
N THR A 171 -6.83 -15.58 -16.39
CA THR A 171 -7.94 -16.56 -16.44
C THR A 171 -8.90 -16.30 -17.59
N ARG A 172 -8.85 -15.11 -18.20
CA ARG A 172 -9.75 -14.72 -19.29
C ARG A 172 -9.19 -15.09 -20.66
N LYS A 173 -10.03 -15.72 -21.48
CA LYS A 173 -9.68 -16.08 -22.86
C LYS A 173 -9.70 -14.88 -23.80
N VAL A 174 -8.84 -14.91 -24.80
CA VAL A 174 -8.78 -13.89 -25.86
C VAL A 174 -9.85 -14.19 -26.91
N VAL A 175 -10.76 -13.25 -27.13
CA VAL A 175 -11.81 -13.35 -28.16
C VAL A 175 -11.42 -12.69 -29.48
N GLN A 176 -10.57 -11.68 -29.43
CA GLN A 176 -10.10 -10.97 -30.63
C GLN A 176 -8.65 -10.51 -30.46
N MET A 177 -7.89 -10.60 -31.55
CA MET A 177 -6.49 -10.18 -31.62
C MET A 177 -6.32 -9.22 -32.80
N GLN A 178 -5.60 -8.13 -32.59
CA GLN A 178 -5.13 -7.23 -33.64
C GLN A 178 -3.66 -6.90 -33.37
N CYS A 179 -2.84 -6.89 -34.41
CA CYS A 179 -1.43 -6.57 -34.29
C CYS A 179 -1.04 -5.60 -35.40
N ASN A 180 -0.28 -4.58 -35.04
CA ASN A 180 0.33 -3.62 -35.95
C ASN A 180 1.85 -3.63 -35.73
N LEU A 181 2.61 -3.63 -36.82
CA LEU A 181 4.05 -3.44 -36.79
C LEU A 181 4.39 -2.18 -37.55
N GLU A 182 5.02 -1.24 -36.86
CA GLU A 182 5.53 -0.01 -37.44
C GLU A 182 7.05 -0.04 -37.42
N ARG A 183 7.69 0.44 -38.49
CA ARG A 183 9.14 0.55 -38.51
C ARG A 183 9.54 1.87 -37.85
N SER A 184 10.41 1.80 -36.85
CA SER A 184 10.95 2.97 -36.14
C SER A 184 11.62 3.95 -37.11
N GLU A 185 11.66 5.25 -36.75
CA GLU A 185 12.22 6.33 -37.58
C GLU A 185 13.69 6.11 -37.97
N ASP A 186 14.46 5.47 -37.09
CA ASP A 186 15.85 5.06 -37.32
C ASP A 186 15.99 3.83 -38.24
N LYS A 187 14.87 3.21 -38.64
CA LYS A 187 14.74 1.96 -39.41
C LYS A 187 15.44 0.76 -38.78
N ALA A 188 15.88 0.86 -37.53
CA ALA A 188 16.69 -0.18 -36.89
C ALA A 188 15.84 -1.22 -36.16
N ARG A 189 14.59 -0.88 -35.80
CA ARG A 189 13.70 -1.74 -34.99
C ARG A 189 12.26 -1.69 -35.50
N TRP A 190 11.51 -2.75 -35.18
CA TRP A 190 10.07 -2.82 -35.40
C TRP A 190 9.34 -2.58 -34.09
N HIS A 191 8.41 -1.64 -34.08
CA HIS A 191 7.53 -1.38 -32.96
C HIS A 191 6.24 -2.18 -33.14
N LEU A 192 6.04 -3.17 -32.28
CA LEU A 192 4.84 -3.99 -32.20
C LEU A 192 3.80 -3.32 -31.31
N THR A 193 2.59 -3.16 -31.81
CA THR A 193 1.40 -2.88 -31.00
C THR A 193 0.43 -4.05 -31.10
N LEU A 194 0.18 -4.73 -30.00
CA LEU A 194 -0.75 -5.86 -29.87
C LEU A 194 -1.98 -5.43 -29.07
N LEU A 195 -3.16 -5.53 -29.69
CA LEU A 195 -4.45 -5.28 -29.06
C LEU A 195 -5.21 -6.60 -28.90
N LEU A 196 -5.57 -6.90 -27.66
CA LEU A 196 -6.32 -8.09 -27.27
C LEU A 196 -7.67 -7.66 -26.70
N VAL A 197 -8.73 -8.30 -27.14
CA VAL A 197 -10.04 -8.23 -26.49
C VAL A 197 -10.26 -9.54 -25.77
N LEU A 198 -10.52 -9.48 -24.47
CA LEU A 198 -10.78 -10.64 -23.62
C LEU A 198 -12.29 -10.92 -23.53
N GLU A 199 -12.67 -12.10 -23.05
CA GLU A 199 -14.07 -12.55 -22.99
C GLU A 199 -15.00 -11.68 -22.11
N ASP A 200 -14.45 -10.97 -21.13
CA ASP A 200 -15.16 -9.97 -20.31
C ASP A 200 -15.30 -8.61 -21.02
N ARG A 201 -14.89 -8.53 -22.29
CA ARG A 201 -14.77 -7.32 -23.11
C ARG A 201 -13.70 -6.34 -22.61
N LEU A 202 -12.75 -6.79 -21.79
CA LEU A 202 -11.59 -5.97 -21.47
C LEU A 202 -10.69 -5.83 -22.69
N HIS A 203 -10.33 -4.59 -23.01
CA HIS A 203 -9.37 -4.26 -24.06
C HIS A 203 -7.99 -4.10 -23.41
N ARG A 204 -7.00 -4.87 -23.90
CA ARG A 204 -5.61 -4.81 -23.45
C ARG A 204 -4.72 -4.47 -24.62
N GLN A 205 -3.99 -3.36 -24.51
CA GLN A 205 -3.01 -2.93 -25.50
C GLN A 205 -1.61 -3.11 -24.92
N LEU A 206 -0.74 -3.79 -25.67
CA LEU A 206 0.65 -4.07 -25.33
C LEU A 206 1.54 -3.52 -26.45
N THR A 207 2.60 -2.83 -26.09
CA THR A 207 3.58 -2.27 -27.04
C THR A 207 4.96 -2.79 -26.75
N TYR A 208 5.72 -3.14 -27.78
CA TYR A 208 7.03 -3.76 -27.63
C TYR A 208 7.96 -3.43 -28.80
N ASP A 209 9.22 -3.14 -28.52
CA ASP A 209 10.25 -2.96 -29.55
C ASP A 209 10.89 -4.31 -29.87
N LEU A 210 10.54 -4.89 -31.03
CA LEU A 210 11.05 -6.18 -31.47
C LEU A 210 12.54 -6.13 -31.78
N LEU A 211 13.27 -7.08 -31.20
CA LEU A 211 14.64 -7.40 -31.52
C LEU A 211 14.70 -8.40 -32.69
N PRO A 212 15.79 -8.42 -33.48
CA PRO A 212 15.94 -9.37 -34.60
C PRO A 212 15.95 -10.85 -34.20
N THR A 213 16.20 -11.14 -32.92
CA THR A 213 16.26 -12.48 -32.34
C THR A 213 14.93 -12.97 -31.80
N ASP A 214 13.91 -12.11 -31.73
CA ASP A 214 12.65 -12.45 -31.09
C ASP A 214 11.83 -13.38 -31.99
N SER A 215 11.30 -14.44 -31.40
CA SER A 215 10.37 -15.34 -32.07
C SER A 215 8.94 -15.11 -31.57
N ALA A 216 7.96 -15.34 -32.43
CA ALA A 216 6.55 -15.25 -32.04
C ALA A 216 6.19 -16.24 -30.91
N GLN A 217 6.88 -17.39 -30.88
CA GLN A 217 6.68 -18.44 -29.90
C GLN A 217 7.18 -18.03 -28.50
N ASP A 218 8.35 -17.40 -28.44
CA ASP A 218 8.93 -16.92 -27.19
C ASP A 218 8.09 -15.77 -26.64
N LEU A 219 7.70 -14.81 -27.49
CA LEU A 219 6.87 -13.69 -27.10
C LEU A 219 5.50 -14.16 -26.55
N ALA A 220 4.85 -15.11 -27.21
CA ALA A 220 3.59 -15.68 -26.70
C ALA A 220 3.78 -16.41 -25.36
N THR A 221 4.91 -17.08 -25.16
CA THR A 221 5.24 -17.77 -23.91
C THR A 221 5.46 -16.78 -22.77
N GLU A 222 6.19 -15.69 -23.02
CA GLU A 222 6.39 -14.62 -22.05
C GLU A 222 5.07 -13.93 -21.69
N LEU A 223 4.22 -13.64 -22.67
CA LEU A 223 2.92 -13.01 -22.42
C LEU A 223 2.01 -13.86 -21.52
N VAL A 224 2.10 -15.19 -21.61
CA VAL A 224 1.40 -16.08 -20.71
C VAL A 224 2.07 -16.13 -19.34
N TYR A 225 3.41 -16.23 -19.31
CA TYR A 225 4.20 -16.22 -18.08
C TYR A 225 3.96 -14.97 -17.22
N TYR A 226 3.82 -13.81 -17.84
CA TYR A 226 3.55 -12.53 -17.17
C TYR A 226 2.06 -12.28 -16.90
N GLY A 227 1.17 -13.24 -17.18
CA GLY A 227 -0.26 -13.10 -16.90
C GLY A 227 -0.98 -12.09 -17.80
N PHE A 228 -0.47 -11.85 -19.01
CA PHE A 228 -1.16 -11.02 -20.00
C PHE A 228 -2.11 -11.80 -20.91
N VAL A 229 -1.91 -13.12 -21.02
CA VAL A 229 -2.67 -14.01 -21.91
C VAL A 229 -2.90 -15.35 -21.22
N HIS A 230 -4.06 -15.96 -21.46
CA HIS A 230 -4.40 -17.27 -20.94
C HIS A 230 -3.56 -18.39 -21.61
N GLU A 231 -3.15 -19.41 -20.85
CA GLU A 231 -2.32 -20.53 -21.34
C GLU A 231 -2.92 -21.22 -22.59
N ASP A 232 -4.23 -21.51 -22.59
CA ASP A 232 -4.94 -22.09 -23.74
C ASP A 232 -4.84 -21.27 -25.05
N ASP A 233 -4.58 -19.97 -24.98
CA ASP A 233 -4.48 -19.10 -26.15
C ASP A 233 -3.04 -18.91 -26.63
N ARG A 234 -2.05 -19.46 -25.91
CA ARG A 234 -0.61 -19.36 -26.25
C ARG A 234 -0.32 -19.76 -27.69
N THR A 235 -0.78 -20.93 -28.12
CA THR A 235 -0.48 -21.48 -29.45
C THR A 235 -1.17 -20.68 -30.56
N LYS A 236 -2.39 -20.20 -30.31
CA LYS A 236 -3.13 -19.36 -31.26
C LYS A 236 -2.45 -18.00 -31.42
N LEU A 237 -2.03 -17.39 -30.30
CA LEU A 237 -1.33 -16.11 -30.31
C LEU A 237 0.02 -16.23 -31.01
N ALA A 238 0.81 -17.28 -30.73
CA ALA A 238 2.07 -17.53 -31.41
C ALA A 238 1.88 -17.65 -32.93
N ALA A 239 0.92 -18.45 -33.39
CA ALA A 239 0.62 -18.59 -34.82
C ALA A 239 0.14 -17.27 -35.46
N PHE A 240 -0.66 -16.48 -34.73
CA PHE A 240 -1.11 -15.17 -35.17
C PHE A 240 0.05 -14.19 -35.35
N LEU A 241 0.93 -14.09 -34.34
CA LEU A 241 2.13 -13.25 -34.37
C LEU A 241 3.08 -13.70 -35.49
N GLU A 242 3.33 -15.00 -35.64
CA GLU A 242 4.18 -15.56 -36.71
C GLU A 242 3.64 -15.16 -38.10
N SER A 243 2.34 -15.29 -38.31
CA SER A 243 1.71 -14.87 -39.57
C SER A 243 1.84 -13.38 -39.84
N THR A 244 1.89 -12.57 -38.78
CA THR A 244 2.04 -11.12 -38.86
C THR A 244 3.50 -10.76 -39.15
N PHE A 245 4.44 -11.38 -38.45
CA PHE A 245 5.87 -11.22 -38.68
C PHE A 245 6.24 -11.59 -40.11
N LEU A 246 5.73 -12.72 -40.64
CA LEU A 246 5.96 -13.09 -42.04
C LEU A 246 5.38 -12.08 -43.03
N LYS A 247 4.20 -11.50 -42.76
CA LYS A 247 3.60 -10.49 -43.65
C LYS A 247 4.42 -9.20 -43.68
N TYR A 248 4.96 -8.75 -42.56
CA TYR A 248 5.67 -7.47 -42.47
C TYR A 248 7.18 -7.60 -42.73
N LEU A 249 7.80 -8.71 -42.32
CA LEU A 249 9.23 -9.01 -42.54
C LEU A 249 9.48 -9.67 -43.89
N GLY A 250 8.54 -10.49 -44.38
CA GLY A 250 8.62 -11.15 -45.69
C GLY A 250 8.21 -10.27 -46.87
N ALA A 251 7.53 -9.14 -46.63
CA ALA A 251 7.21 -8.14 -47.64
C ALA A 251 8.34 -7.13 -47.86
N GLN A 252 9.59 -7.59 -47.98
CA GLN A 252 10.66 -6.78 -48.56
C GLN A 252 10.85 -7.16 -50.04
N PRO A 253 10.83 -6.19 -50.97
CA PRO A 253 11.48 -6.37 -52.27
C PRO A 253 13.01 -6.39 -52.13
#